data_AF-A0A7C3ZCV0-F1
#
_entry.id   AF-A0A7C3ZCV0-F1
#
_cell.length_a   1.000
_cell.length_b   1.000
_cell.length_c   1.000
_cell.angle_alpha   90.00
_cell.angle_beta   90.00
_cell.angle_gamma   90.00
#
_symmetry.space_group_name_H-M   'P 1'
#
loop_
_entity.id
_entity.type
_entity.pdbx_description
1 polymer ?
#
loop_
_entity_poly.entity_id
_entity_poly.type
_entity_poly.pdbx_seq_one_letter_code
_entity_poly.pdbx_strand_id
1 'polypeptide(L)'
;MGGCHMDSLCDGQHFGELIGEGVNGNPLKISGNLWVPFETYCSKHLTYKSWHEYPKTFENIENWFKKPVSEGGIFSLFARKRGLVMKPEGIVFHRSNGDMCKLRLDMFEFYYEQNPSAKQHGHG
;
A
#
# COMPACT_ATOMS: atom_id res chain seq x y z
N MET A 1 -17.12 -26.56 -6.07
CA MET A 1 -15.95 -25.67 -6.25
C MET A 1 -15.97 -24.68 -5.08
N GLY A 2 -15.18 -24.93 -4.03
CA GLY A 2 -15.21 -24.17 -2.78
C GLY A 2 -14.21 -23.02 -2.81
N GLY A 3 -14.66 -21.80 -2.47
CA GLY A 3 -13.83 -20.61 -2.39
C GLY A 3 -12.77 -20.72 -1.29
N CYS A 4 -11.57 -20.24 -1.59
CA CYS A 4 -10.51 -20.04 -0.61
C CYS A 4 -10.89 -18.85 0.29
N HIS A 5 -11.32 -19.13 1.51
CA HIS A 5 -11.44 -18.13 2.57
C HIS A 5 -10.09 -18.02 3.28
N MET A 6 -9.67 -16.80 3.68
CA MET A 6 -8.42 -16.63 4.44
C MET A 6 -8.40 -17.42 5.76
N ASP A 7 -9.58 -17.84 6.25
CA ASP A 7 -9.73 -18.68 7.43
C ASP A 7 -9.32 -20.16 7.20
N SER A 8 -8.97 -20.54 5.97
CA SER A 8 -8.57 -21.92 5.61
C SER A 8 -7.14 -22.02 5.07
N LEU A 9 -6.24 -21.13 5.46
CA LEU A 9 -4.83 -21.27 5.14
C LEU A 9 -4.25 -22.48 5.89
N CYS A 10 -3.42 -23.28 5.21
CA CYS A 10 -2.72 -24.37 5.88
C CYS A 10 -1.82 -23.80 6.99
N ASP A 11 -1.70 -24.56 8.09
CA ASP A 11 -0.80 -24.19 9.18
C ASP A 11 0.61 -23.87 8.66
N GLY A 12 1.15 -22.72 9.05
CA GLY A 12 2.44 -22.19 8.59
C GLY A 12 2.45 -21.39 7.27
N GLN A 13 1.31 -21.18 6.60
CA GLN A 13 1.25 -20.33 5.40
C GLN A 13 1.13 -18.85 5.77
N HIS A 14 2.03 -18.02 5.24
CA HIS A 14 2.02 -16.57 5.45
C HIS A 14 2.17 -15.79 4.15
N PHE A 15 1.45 -14.68 4.05
CA PHE A 15 1.59 -13.72 2.96
C PHE A 15 2.33 -12.47 3.43
N GLY A 16 3.16 -11.93 2.54
CA GLY A 16 3.95 -10.74 2.80
C GLY A 16 4.58 -10.21 1.52
N GLU A 17 5.26 -9.08 1.66
CA GLU A 17 6.01 -8.44 0.58
C GLU A 17 7.49 -8.76 0.73
N LEU A 18 8.12 -9.27 -0.33
CA LEU A 18 9.58 -9.30 -0.42
C LEU A 18 10.05 -7.95 -0.97
N ILE A 19 10.97 -7.29 -0.29
CA ILE A 19 11.57 -6.01 -0.72
C ILE A 19 13.08 -6.07 -0.62
N GLY A 20 13.77 -5.29 -1.45
CA GLY A 20 15.22 -5.13 -1.37
C GLY A 20 15.92 -5.20 -2.71
N GLU A 21 17.22 -5.48 -2.67
CA GLU A 21 18.06 -5.60 -3.87
C GLU A 21 17.49 -6.62 -4.85
N GLY A 22 17.50 -6.27 -6.14
CA GLY A 22 16.94 -7.11 -7.21
C GLY A 22 15.42 -7.20 -7.25
N VAL A 23 14.68 -6.53 -6.35
CA VAL A 23 13.21 -6.58 -6.30
C VAL A 23 12.59 -5.21 -6.58
N ASN A 24 11.77 -5.11 -7.63
CA ASN A 24 10.97 -3.93 -7.99
C ASN A 24 11.75 -2.60 -7.97
N GLY A 25 13.03 -2.61 -8.39
CA GLY A 25 13.89 -1.42 -8.44
C GLY A 25 14.42 -0.93 -7.09
N ASN A 26 14.13 -1.63 -5.98
CA ASN A 26 14.58 -1.31 -4.62
C ASN A 26 14.39 0.18 -4.23
N PRO A 27 13.16 0.73 -4.29
CA PRO A 27 12.93 2.15 -4.03
C PRO A 27 13.32 2.57 -2.60
N LEU A 28 13.37 1.61 -1.68
CA LEU A 28 13.74 1.81 -0.27
C LEU A 28 15.25 1.69 -0.01
N LYS A 29 16.06 1.39 -1.03
CA LYS A 29 17.52 1.22 -0.95
C LYS A 29 17.95 0.28 0.18
N ILE A 30 17.23 -0.82 0.34
CA ILE A 30 17.53 -1.85 1.34
C ILE A 30 18.72 -2.67 0.81
N SER A 31 19.76 -2.82 1.64
CA SER A 31 20.83 -3.78 1.36
C SER A 31 20.36 -5.19 1.69
N GLY A 32 20.59 -6.13 0.77
CA GLY A 32 19.99 -7.47 0.82
C GLY A 32 18.48 -7.45 0.62
N ASN A 33 17.81 -8.46 1.17
CA ASN A 33 16.38 -8.68 1.00
C ASN A 33 15.69 -8.84 2.35
N LEU A 34 14.50 -8.25 2.48
CA LEU A 34 13.65 -8.32 3.66
C LEU A 34 12.28 -8.84 3.25
N TRP A 35 11.78 -9.83 3.97
CA TRP A 35 10.40 -10.27 3.87
C TRP A 35 9.55 -9.58 4.95
N VAL A 36 8.47 -8.93 4.54
CA VAL A 36 7.59 -8.13 5.40
C VAL A 36 6.19 -8.75 5.44
N PRO A 37 5.84 -9.50 6.50
CA PRO A 37 4.54 -10.17 6.60
C PRO A 37 3.38 -9.21 6.79
N PHE A 38 2.28 -9.42 6.05
CA PHE A 38 1.09 -8.56 6.10
C PHE A 38 0.35 -8.69 7.43
N GLU A 39 0.06 -9.91 7.87
CA GLU A 39 -0.77 -10.16 9.06
C GLU A 39 -0.07 -9.88 10.39
N THR A 40 1.26 -9.95 10.44
CA THR A 40 2.00 -9.78 11.69
C THR A 40 2.69 -8.42 11.76
N TYR A 41 3.63 -8.12 10.87
CA TYR A 41 4.39 -6.88 10.94
C TYR A 41 3.57 -5.69 10.40
N CYS A 42 2.96 -5.82 9.22
CA CYS A 42 2.23 -4.69 8.61
C CYS A 42 1.01 -4.29 9.44
N SER A 43 0.15 -5.24 9.80
CA SER A 43 -1.07 -4.96 10.57
C SER A 43 -0.79 -4.27 11.92
N LYS A 44 0.31 -4.63 12.60
CA LYS A 44 0.69 -4.11 13.91
C LYS A 44 1.45 -2.79 13.85
N HIS A 45 2.27 -2.59 12.81
CA HIS A 45 3.23 -1.48 12.78
C HIS A 45 3.05 -0.50 11.62
N LEU A 46 2.31 -0.88 10.57
CA LEU A 46 2.12 -0.12 9.34
C LEU A 46 0.64 0.21 9.09
N THR A 47 -0.08 0.58 10.15
CA THR A 47 -1.49 0.99 10.10
C THR A 47 -1.65 2.46 10.48
N TYR A 48 -2.36 3.21 9.64
CA TYR A 48 -2.78 4.58 9.95
C TYR A 48 -3.86 4.57 11.04
N LYS A 49 -3.63 5.29 12.14
CA LYS A 49 -4.58 5.37 13.26
C LYS A 49 -5.62 6.49 13.10
N SER A 50 -5.38 7.43 12.19
CA SER A 50 -6.21 8.61 11.97
C SER A 50 -7.31 8.44 10.93
N TRP A 51 -7.55 7.22 10.40
CA TRP A 51 -8.61 6.98 9.40
C TRP A 51 -10.00 7.46 9.84
N HIS A 52 -10.27 7.45 11.14
CA HIS A 52 -11.54 7.89 11.71
C HIS A 52 -11.69 9.42 11.79
N GLU A 53 -10.61 10.18 11.60
CA GLU A 53 -10.58 11.64 11.74
C GLU A 53 -10.96 12.38 10.44
N TYR A 54 -11.07 11.66 9.32
CA TYR A 54 -11.27 12.26 8.00
C TYR A 54 -12.58 11.80 7.33
N PRO A 55 -13.17 12.64 6.45
CA PRO A 55 -14.31 12.24 5.63
C PRO A 55 -13.99 11.02 4.76
N LYS A 56 -14.88 10.03 4.73
CA LYS A 56 -14.71 8.79 3.96
C LYS A 56 -15.31 8.92 2.55
N THR A 57 -15.08 10.06 1.91
CA THR A 57 -15.53 10.33 0.54
C THR A 57 -14.43 9.98 -0.46
N PHE A 58 -14.81 9.60 -1.68
CA PHE A 58 -13.84 9.31 -2.75
C PHE A 58 -12.92 10.51 -3.00
N GLU A 59 -13.47 11.72 -3.09
CA GLU A 59 -12.71 12.96 -3.29
C GLU A 59 -11.67 13.20 -2.18
N ASN A 60 -11.99 12.93 -0.92
CA ASN A 60 -11.02 13.09 0.16
C ASN A 60 -9.88 12.06 0.06
N ILE A 61 -10.20 10.81 -0.29
CA ILE A 61 -9.20 9.75 -0.50
C ILE A 61 -8.30 10.10 -1.71
N GLU A 62 -8.89 10.52 -2.83
CA GLU A 62 -8.15 11.00 -4.00
C GLU A 62 -7.20 12.13 -3.62
N ASN A 63 -7.66 13.11 -2.83
CA ASN A 63 -6.86 14.23 -2.36
C ASN A 63 -5.64 13.78 -1.54
N TRP A 64 -5.72 12.68 -0.79
CA TRP A 64 -4.57 12.13 -0.09
C TRP A 64 -3.47 11.68 -1.03
N PHE A 65 -3.87 11.03 -2.13
CA PHE A 65 -2.94 10.59 -3.16
C PHE A 65 -2.44 11.74 -4.03
N LYS A 66 -3.26 12.76 -4.28
CA LYS A 66 -2.92 13.91 -5.13
C LYS A 66 -1.92 14.83 -4.45
N LYS A 67 -2.15 15.20 -3.19
CA LYS A 67 -1.30 16.16 -2.45
C LYS A 67 0.13 15.66 -2.27
N PRO A 68 1.14 16.56 -2.30
CA PRO A 68 2.50 16.24 -1.88
C PRO A 68 2.54 15.77 -0.41
N VAL A 69 3.48 14.89 -0.07
CA VAL A 69 3.64 14.43 1.33
C VAL A 69 3.93 15.59 2.29
N SER A 70 4.67 16.61 1.82
CA SER A 70 4.95 17.85 2.56
C SER A 70 3.71 18.69 2.88
N GLU A 71 2.61 18.48 2.16
CA GLU A 71 1.36 19.24 2.27
C GLU A 71 0.22 18.38 2.87
N GLY A 72 0.58 17.29 3.55
CA GLY A 72 -0.40 16.38 4.16
C GLY A 72 -0.95 15.31 3.22
N GLY A 73 -0.29 15.07 2.09
CA GLY A 73 -0.53 13.88 1.27
C GLY A 73 -0.12 12.59 1.98
N ILE A 74 -0.63 11.46 1.48
CA ILE A 74 -0.39 10.14 2.06
C ILE A 74 1.06 9.70 1.85
N PHE A 75 1.64 9.03 2.85
CA PHE A 75 3.03 8.59 2.83
C PHE A 75 3.17 7.07 3.07
N SER A 76 4.34 6.52 2.80
CA SER A 76 4.63 5.13 3.20
C SER A 76 5.02 5.09 4.68
N LEU A 77 4.26 4.37 5.50
CA LEU A 77 4.59 4.17 6.92
C LEU A 77 5.92 3.41 7.09
N PHE A 78 6.19 2.47 6.19
CA PHE A 78 7.44 1.72 6.20
C PHE A 78 8.63 2.62 5.85
N ALA A 79 8.50 3.43 4.79
CA ALA A 79 9.55 4.37 4.39
C ALA A 79 9.81 5.43 5.47
N ARG A 80 8.75 5.96 6.09
CA ARG A 80 8.88 6.95 7.17
C ARG A 80 9.62 6.41 8.38
N LYS A 81 9.40 5.14 8.76
CA LYS A 81 10.18 4.47 9.83
C LYS A 81 11.68 4.41 9.51
N ARG A 82 12.08 4.54 8.24
CA ARG A 82 13.48 4.55 7.78
C ARG A 82 13.97 5.96 7.45
N GLY A 83 13.23 7.01 7.84
CA GLY A 83 13.61 8.41 7.59
C GLY A 83 13.42 8.87 6.14
N LEU A 84 12.66 8.13 5.33
CA LEU A 84 12.38 8.49 3.94
C LEU A 84 11.01 9.16 3.81
N VAL A 85 10.92 10.15 2.92
CA VAL A 85 9.68 10.84 2.56
C VAL A 85 9.27 10.40 1.16
N MET A 86 8.29 9.49 1.07
CA MET A 86 7.79 9.01 -0.22
C MET A 86 6.30 8.63 -0.13
N LYS A 87 5.61 8.75 -1.26
CA LYS A 87 4.25 8.23 -1.41
C LYS A 87 4.29 6.69 -1.49
N PRO A 88 3.26 6.00 -0.98
CA PRO A 88 3.10 4.57 -1.21
C PRO A 88 2.57 4.31 -2.62
N GLU A 89 2.79 3.10 -3.16
CA GLU A 89 2.14 2.64 -4.40
C GLU A 89 0.61 2.60 -4.25
N GLY A 90 0.13 2.29 -3.05
CA GLY A 90 -1.28 2.22 -2.71
C GLY A 90 -1.48 2.03 -1.21
N ILE A 91 -2.74 2.00 -0.81
CA ILE A 91 -3.15 1.65 0.55
C ILE A 91 -4.06 0.44 0.54
N VAL A 92 -4.00 -0.32 1.62
CA VAL A 92 -4.88 -1.47 1.85
C VAL A 92 -5.89 -1.06 2.91
N PHE A 93 -7.17 -1.12 2.56
CA PHE A 93 -8.25 -1.09 3.54
C PHE A 93 -8.52 -2.51 3.99
N HIS A 94 -8.62 -2.71 5.29
CA HIS A 94 -8.92 -4.01 5.87
C HIS A 94 -10.06 -3.89 6.86
N ARG A 95 -10.95 -4.89 6.87
CA ARG A 95 -12.04 -5.02 7.83
C ARG A 95 -11.65 -6.03 8.91
N SER A 96 -12.29 -5.97 10.07
CA SER A 96 -12.02 -6.85 11.22
C SER A 96 -12.26 -8.34 10.94
N ASN A 97 -12.99 -8.68 9.88
CA ASN A 97 -13.25 -10.06 9.45
C ASN A 97 -12.19 -10.59 8.46
N GLY A 98 -11.11 -9.84 8.21
CA GLY A 98 -10.04 -10.26 7.29
C GLY A 98 -10.23 -9.81 5.84
N ASP A 99 -11.37 -9.24 5.46
CA ASP A 99 -11.56 -8.71 4.11
C ASP A 99 -10.60 -7.55 3.85
N MET A 100 -9.96 -7.57 2.68
CA MET A 100 -9.01 -6.53 2.27
C MET A 100 -9.32 -6.03 0.85
N CYS A 101 -9.13 -4.73 0.62
CA CYS A 101 -9.07 -4.17 -0.72
C CYS A 101 -7.91 -3.18 -0.85
N LYS A 102 -7.26 -3.16 -2.02
CA LYS A 102 -6.15 -2.24 -2.33
C LYS A 102 -6.65 -1.14 -3.25
N LEU A 103 -6.33 0.11 -2.90
CA LEU A 103 -6.46 1.26 -3.79
C LEU A 103 -5.06 1.75 -4.15
N ARG A 104 -4.74 1.78 -5.44
CA ARG A 104 -3.41 2.17 -5.96
C ARG A 104 -3.43 3.58 -6.51
N LEU A 105 -2.26 4.23 -6.45
CA LEU A 105 -2.06 5.58 -6.98
C LEU A 105 -2.30 5.65 -8.49
N ASP A 106 -1.94 4.61 -9.24
CA ASP A 106 -2.11 4.54 -10.70
C ASP A 106 -3.52 4.11 -11.15
N MET A 107 -4.47 4.00 -10.20
CA MET A 107 -5.90 3.89 -10.52
C MET A 107 -6.57 5.26 -10.73
N PHE A 108 -5.88 6.37 -10.44
CA PHE A 108 -6.41 7.71 -10.61
C PHE A 108 -5.92 8.35 -11.92
N GLU A 109 -6.79 9.08 -12.62
CA GLU A 109 -6.44 9.75 -13.88
C GLU A 109 -5.29 10.75 -13.72
N PHE A 110 -5.30 11.54 -12.63
CA PHE A 110 -4.27 12.55 -12.37
C PHE A 110 -2.85 11.95 -12.29
N TYR A 111 -2.72 10.65 -11.98
CA TYR A 111 -1.42 9.98 -11.95
C TYR A 111 -0.77 9.97 -13.33
N TYR A 112 -1.55 9.71 -14.38
CA TYR A 112 -1.07 9.66 -15.76
C TYR A 112 -0.85 11.07 -16.35
N GLU A 113 -1.61 12.06 -15.89
CA GLU A 113 -1.34 13.47 -16.21
C GLU A 113 0.04 13.90 -15.68
N GLN A 114 0.38 13.46 -14.46
CA GLN A 114 1.66 13.76 -13.81
C GLN A 114 2.81 12.87 -14.30
N ASN A 115 2.50 11.70 -14.86
CA ASN A 115 3.47 10.73 -15.35
C ASN A 115 3.10 10.26 -16.78
N PRO A 116 3.28 11.11 -17.81
CA PRO A 116 2.84 10.78 -19.17
C PRO A 116 3.54 9.56 -19.79
N SER A 117 4.69 9.16 -19.23
CA SER A 117 5.43 7.96 -19.64
C SER A 117 4.93 6.66 -18.98
N ALA A 118 4.05 6.75 -17.98
CA ALA A 118 3.44 5.60 -17.34
C ALA A 118 2.42 4.96 -18.29
N LYS A 119 2.54 3.65 -18.54
CA LYS A 119 1.54 2.91 -19.31
C LYS A 119 0.31 2.69 -18.44
N GLN A 120 -0.88 3.07 -18.92
CA GLN A 120 -2.11 2.61 -18.29
C GLN A 120 -2.14 1.09 -18.30
N HIS A 121 -2.23 0.48 -17.11
CA HIS A 121 -2.53 -0.94 -17.00
C HIS A 121 -3.98 -1.13 -17.43
N GLY A 122 -4.20 -1.63 -18.64
CA GLY A 122 -5.53 -1.90 -19.17
C GLY A 122 -6.33 -2.77 -18.21
N HIS A 123 -7.61 -2.46 -18.04
CA HIS A 123 -8.55 -3.28 -17.28
C HIS A 123 -8.59 -4.67 -17.92
N GLY A 124 -7.96 -5.64 -17.26
CA GLY A 124 -8.10 -7.07 -17.58
C GLY A 124 -9.41 -7.63 -17.07
#